data_AF-D5E4Z8-F1
#
_entry.id   AF-D5E4Z8-F1
#
_cell.length_a   1.000
_cell.length_b   1.000
_cell.length_c   1.000
_cell.angle_alpha   90.00
_cell.angle_beta   90.00
_cell.angle_gamma   90.00
#
_symmetry.space_group_name_H-M   'P 1'
#
loop_
_entity.id
_entity.type
_entity.pdbx_description
1 polymer ?
#
loop_
_entity_poly.entity_id
_entity_poly.type
_entity_poly.pdbx_seq_one_letter_code
_entity_poly.pdbx_strand_id
1 'polypeptide(L)'
;MKKINKLKTFLILNGVISFIPLVISTSCDNKKEHKPDSSLDMPTVPKDKEKTAKELIDEEIDKTNITIDGLEVQKYNTKFADEITESITNINGYDKAKYGFVIQKFTTLKLEGKITITYSLNTKDEKSKIISKSITKELSGFKLEKISTISNEDKELVKVKVSLDSVDKDTYGEHVPDEFDETSILFSDYDETKYEANVIKLTPDRLQGTLTIEYNISNKEDSAKVSKIASFVLSGFEKNTKTTKELIDEEVLKVKVNINNIEAENYSKYYASEIPEFDLVISEYSSRYTIHRDEFKFDNKTGKVSIKYWLELSYDHSIVSDKKVYEIIGFKQTDKSLQELINEAAESTKITVKDILEENYPKSFLTEVKDKDIKITGYNDTIYISKIKSIEIKPTEGKITVVYTLKESIGSLESVEKTKIITAFKKFDISIKKSLDLEVDKITDFTIDELDKSKYLTVLASTIDVNKIKPVLSVVDLTKYDFKINEIKAEDKTGTISIKYHLNLKSDQMYISKINTFVIKGFRL
;
A
#
# COMPACT_ATOMS: atom_id res chain seq x y z
N MET A 1 57.90 21.23 23.04
CA MET A 1 57.91 19.92 22.35
C MET A 1 56.67 19.83 21.47
N LYS A 2 56.89 19.51 20.18
CA LYS A 2 56.05 18.86 19.15
C LYS A 2 54.53 19.15 19.10
N LYS A 3 53.91 19.45 17.97
CA LYS A 3 54.32 19.79 16.59
C LYS A 3 53.04 20.29 15.91
N ILE A 4 53.06 21.50 15.37
CA ILE A 4 52.04 22.05 14.47
C ILE A 4 52.39 21.56 13.06
N ASN A 5 51.42 21.00 12.34
CA ASN A 5 51.53 20.82 10.90
C ASN A 5 50.45 21.65 10.19
N LYS A 6 50.93 22.68 9.48
CA LYS A 6 50.27 23.40 8.39
C LYS A 6 50.21 22.50 7.14
N LEU A 7 49.17 22.69 6.31
CA LEU A 7 49.14 22.69 4.82
C LEU A 7 47.68 22.41 4.40
N LYS A 8 47.06 23.00 3.37
CA LYS A 8 47.38 24.10 2.45
C LYS A 8 46.06 24.42 1.73
N THR A 9 45.65 25.68 1.73
CA THR A 9 44.63 26.24 0.83
C THR A 9 45.25 26.43 -0.56
N PHE A 10 44.59 26.05 -1.65
CA PHE A 10 44.76 26.70 -2.97
C PHE A 10 43.54 26.45 -3.89
N LEU A 11 42.92 27.58 -4.27
CA LEU A 11 42.16 27.95 -5.47
C LEU A 11 41.22 26.99 -6.24
N ILE A 12 39.94 27.39 -6.22
CA ILE A 12 39.09 27.84 -7.36
C ILE A 12 39.57 27.46 -8.77
N LEU A 13 38.72 26.73 -9.52
CA LEU A 13 38.57 26.91 -10.96
C LEU A 13 37.11 26.75 -11.40
N ASN A 14 36.57 27.81 -12.00
CA ASN A 14 35.32 27.83 -12.75
C ASN A 14 35.40 26.92 -13.98
N GLY A 15 34.31 26.24 -14.32
CA GLY A 15 34.24 25.42 -15.53
C GLY A 15 32.81 25.05 -15.91
N VAL A 16 32.20 25.93 -16.70
CA VAL A 16 30.88 25.87 -17.34
C VAL A 16 30.63 24.52 -18.04
N ILE A 17 29.51 23.86 -17.76
CA ILE A 17 28.97 22.80 -18.63
C ILE A 17 27.84 23.40 -19.46
N SER A 18 28.14 23.59 -20.74
CA SER A 18 27.23 24.07 -21.78
C SER A 18 26.21 22.99 -22.13
N PHE A 19 24.93 23.35 -22.06
CA PHE A 19 23.85 22.76 -22.85
C PHE A 19 24.13 22.95 -24.33
N ILE A 20 23.90 21.93 -25.18
CA ILE A 20 23.32 22.03 -26.53
C ILE A 20 22.50 20.75 -26.82
N PRO A 21 21.34 20.84 -27.49
CA PRO A 21 20.30 19.84 -27.46
C PRO A 21 20.30 18.87 -28.65
N LEU A 22 19.47 17.84 -28.48
CA LEU A 22 18.90 16.97 -29.49
C LEU A 22 18.26 17.79 -30.63
N VAL A 23 18.61 17.49 -31.89
CA VAL A 23 17.86 17.93 -33.07
C VAL A 23 17.52 16.73 -33.94
N ILE A 24 16.22 16.56 -34.13
CA ILE A 24 15.54 15.72 -35.11
C ILE A 24 15.55 16.48 -36.45
N SER A 25 15.85 15.81 -37.57
CA SER A 25 15.32 16.17 -38.90
C SER A 25 15.36 14.93 -39.81
N THR A 26 14.21 14.33 -40.13
CA THR A 26 13.40 14.51 -41.35
C THR A 26 14.14 14.28 -42.67
N SER A 27 13.86 13.11 -43.26
CA SER A 27 13.31 12.91 -44.62
C SER A 27 13.62 13.97 -45.68
N CYS A 28 14.21 13.54 -46.79
CA CYS A 28 13.63 13.77 -48.11
C CYS A 28 14.19 12.79 -49.16
N ASP A 29 13.25 12.16 -49.84
CA ASP A 29 13.39 11.45 -51.11
C ASP A 29 14.09 12.27 -52.19
N ASN A 30 14.79 11.59 -53.10
CA ASN A 30 14.62 11.84 -54.53
C ASN A 30 14.96 10.58 -55.37
N LYS A 31 13.87 9.99 -55.89
CA LYS A 31 13.79 9.31 -57.20
C LYS A 31 14.42 10.20 -58.29
N LYS A 32 14.92 9.75 -59.44
CA LYS A 32 14.72 8.58 -60.31
C LYS A 32 15.73 8.77 -61.47
N GLU A 33 16.23 7.71 -62.10
CA GLU A 33 16.12 7.56 -63.57
C GLU A 33 16.47 6.14 -64.04
N HIS A 34 15.65 5.68 -64.99
CA HIS A 34 15.63 4.38 -65.68
C HIS A 34 16.73 4.31 -66.78
N LYS A 35 17.17 3.17 -67.33
CA LYS A 35 16.46 2.11 -68.11
C LYS A 35 17.53 1.12 -68.72
N PRO A 36 17.23 0.10 -69.57
CA PRO A 36 16.89 -1.28 -69.20
C PRO A 36 17.72 -2.40 -69.90
N ASP A 37 17.45 -3.64 -69.45
CA ASP A 37 17.13 -4.86 -70.24
C ASP A 37 18.13 -6.04 -70.40
N SER A 38 17.53 -7.22 -70.17
CA SER A 38 17.84 -8.58 -70.65
C SER A 38 19.08 -9.34 -70.14
N SER A 39 18.85 -10.42 -69.39
CA SER A 39 18.93 -11.80 -69.91
C SER A 39 18.80 -12.87 -68.81
N LEU A 40 17.87 -13.78 -69.05
CA LEU A 40 17.86 -15.24 -68.80
C LEU A 40 18.27 -15.82 -67.42
N ASP A 41 17.34 -16.60 -66.89
CA ASP A 41 17.44 -17.51 -65.75
C ASP A 41 18.67 -18.41 -65.74
N MET A 42 19.31 -18.51 -64.57
CA MET A 42 19.84 -19.76 -64.02
C MET A 42 19.53 -19.83 -62.52
N PRO A 43 19.14 -21.00 -61.98
CA PRO A 43 18.84 -21.15 -60.56
C PRO A 43 20.15 -21.02 -59.77
N THR A 44 20.28 -19.94 -59.00
CA THR A 44 21.35 -19.80 -58.03
C THR A 44 21.13 -20.81 -56.90
N VAL A 45 22.01 -21.81 -56.88
CA VAL A 45 22.26 -22.72 -55.75
C VAL A 45 22.24 -21.91 -54.44
N PRO A 46 21.56 -22.37 -53.37
CA PRO A 46 21.57 -21.66 -52.10
C PRO A 46 23.02 -21.51 -51.63
N LYS A 47 23.46 -20.27 -51.39
CA LYS A 47 24.70 -20.04 -50.63
C LYS A 47 24.48 -20.64 -49.25
N ASP A 48 25.19 -21.71 -48.95
CA ASP A 48 25.25 -22.30 -47.62
C ASP A 48 25.49 -21.19 -46.60
N LYS A 49 24.56 -21.04 -45.66
CA LYS A 49 24.68 -20.13 -44.54
C LYS A 49 25.92 -20.56 -43.75
N GLU A 50 26.92 -19.69 -43.69
CA GLU A 50 28.16 -19.97 -42.96
C GLU A 50 27.82 -20.26 -41.50
N LYS A 51 28.16 -21.47 -41.03
CA LYS A 51 27.81 -21.94 -39.68
C LYS A 51 28.55 -21.10 -38.64
N THR A 52 27.83 -20.70 -37.61
CA THR A 52 28.40 -19.99 -36.46
C THR A 52 29.38 -20.89 -35.69
N ALA A 53 30.32 -20.31 -34.95
CA ALA A 53 31.25 -21.07 -34.11
C ALA A 53 30.54 -21.97 -33.08
N LYS A 54 29.33 -21.56 -32.65
CA LYS A 54 28.45 -22.34 -31.77
C LYS A 54 27.84 -23.56 -32.48
N GLU A 55 27.32 -23.39 -33.69
CA GLU A 55 26.80 -24.49 -34.50
C GLU A 55 27.92 -25.50 -34.86
N LEU A 56 29.13 -25.02 -35.14
CA LEU A 56 30.28 -25.88 -35.44
C LEU A 56 30.71 -26.76 -34.25
N ILE A 57 30.81 -26.20 -33.04
CA ILE A 57 31.17 -27.00 -31.85
C ILE A 57 30.02 -27.94 -31.43
N ASP A 58 28.76 -27.55 -31.67
CA ASP A 58 27.59 -28.39 -31.40
C ASP A 58 27.46 -29.57 -32.38
N GLU A 59 27.90 -29.43 -33.63
CA GLU A 59 28.04 -30.56 -34.56
C GLU A 59 29.22 -31.46 -34.23
N GLU A 60 30.29 -30.88 -33.69
CA GLU A 60 31.50 -31.63 -33.33
C GLU A 60 31.26 -32.56 -32.14
N ILE A 61 30.48 -32.12 -31.14
CA ILE A 61 30.16 -32.98 -29.99
C ILE A 61 29.31 -34.19 -30.39
N ASP A 62 28.51 -34.11 -31.45
CA ASP A 62 27.69 -35.25 -31.91
C ASP A 62 28.53 -36.41 -32.47
N LYS A 63 29.76 -36.13 -32.92
CA LYS A 63 30.71 -37.14 -33.43
C LYS A 63 31.40 -37.93 -32.32
N THR A 64 31.27 -37.48 -31.08
CA THR A 64 32.03 -38.05 -29.97
C THR A 64 31.62 -39.48 -29.65
N ASN A 65 32.52 -40.28 -29.10
CA ASN A 65 32.24 -41.58 -28.51
C ASN A 65 33.02 -41.77 -27.22
N ILE A 66 32.59 -42.73 -26.39
CA ILE A 66 33.20 -43.00 -25.09
C ILE A 66 33.85 -44.37 -25.12
N THR A 67 35.09 -44.43 -24.64
CA THR A 67 35.86 -45.65 -24.45
C THR A 67 36.42 -45.70 -23.03
N ILE A 68 36.64 -46.89 -22.50
CA ILE A 68 37.29 -47.09 -21.20
C ILE A 68 38.68 -47.66 -21.42
N ASP A 69 39.69 -47.02 -20.84
CA ASP A 69 41.08 -47.46 -20.97
C ASP A 69 41.28 -48.85 -20.37
N GLY A 70 41.89 -49.72 -21.17
CA GLY A 70 42.14 -51.11 -20.78
C GLY A 70 40.90 -52.00 -20.73
N LEU A 71 39.71 -51.53 -21.14
CA LEU A 71 38.48 -52.31 -21.11
C LEU A 71 37.69 -52.20 -22.42
N GLU A 72 37.68 -53.29 -23.18
CA GLU A 72 36.87 -53.40 -24.40
C GLU A 72 35.38 -53.54 -24.07
N VAL A 73 34.50 -52.98 -24.91
CA VAL A 73 33.04 -52.99 -24.71
C VAL A 73 32.49 -54.40 -24.46
N GLN A 74 33.01 -55.42 -25.16
CA GLN A 74 32.58 -56.82 -25.00
C GLN A 74 32.91 -57.42 -23.62
N LYS A 75 33.84 -56.79 -22.88
CA LYS A 75 34.29 -57.22 -21.55
C LYS A 75 33.70 -56.38 -20.42
N TYR A 76 32.79 -55.45 -20.71
CA TYR A 76 32.14 -54.63 -19.67
C TYR A 76 31.49 -55.51 -18.59
N ASN A 77 30.90 -56.63 -18.98
CA ASN A 77 30.27 -57.61 -18.07
C ASN A 77 31.21 -58.26 -17.04
N THR A 78 32.52 -58.05 -17.14
CA THR A 78 33.52 -58.58 -16.19
C THR A 78 33.80 -57.62 -15.02
N LYS A 79 33.37 -56.36 -15.13
CA LYS A 79 33.63 -55.27 -14.17
C LYS A 79 32.33 -54.65 -13.69
N PHE A 80 32.26 -54.30 -12.41
CA PHE A 80 31.14 -53.49 -11.94
C PHE A 80 31.26 -52.05 -12.44
N ALA A 81 30.13 -51.37 -12.63
CA ALA A 81 30.11 -49.99 -13.11
C ALA A 81 30.84 -49.02 -12.17
N ASP A 82 30.82 -49.26 -10.85
CA ASP A 82 31.49 -48.45 -9.82
C ASP A 82 33.01 -48.69 -9.74
N GLU A 83 33.53 -49.73 -10.41
CA GLU A 83 34.97 -49.92 -10.59
C GLU A 83 35.55 -49.01 -11.68
N ILE A 84 34.69 -48.35 -12.48
CA ILE A 84 35.12 -47.43 -13.53
C ILE A 84 35.12 -46.01 -13.00
N THR A 85 36.24 -45.34 -13.15
CA THR A 85 36.40 -43.95 -12.74
C THR A 85 36.43 -43.02 -13.94
N GLU A 86 36.19 -41.73 -13.69
CA GLU A 86 36.31 -40.68 -14.70
C GLU A 86 37.70 -40.67 -15.34
N SER A 87 38.76 -40.91 -14.55
CA SER A 87 40.16 -40.85 -15.00
C SER A 87 40.55 -41.90 -16.04
N ILE A 88 39.80 -43.00 -16.14
CA ILE A 88 40.03 -44.05 -17.16
C ILE A 88 39.00 -44.00 -18.29
N THR A 89 38.14 -42.97 -18.29
CA THR A 89 37.11 -42.77 -19.30
C THR A 89 37.59 -41.74 -20.31
N ASN A 90 37.63 -42.13 -21.58
CA ASN A 90 38.07 -41.26 -22.66
C ASN A 90 36.93 -40.90 -23.60
N ILE A 91 36.80 -39.61 -23.87
CA ILE A 91 35.95 -39.08 -24.92
C ILE A 91 36.81 -38.93 -26.18
N ASN A 92 36.39 -39.58 -27.25
CA ASN A 92 37.06 -39.62 -28.54
C ASN A 92 36.12 -39.13 -29.65
N GLY A 93 36.59 -39.04 -30.90
CA GLY A 93 35.76 -38.71 -32.06
C GLY A 93 35.59 -37.21 -32.38
N TYR A 94 36.25 -36.32 -31.64
CA TYR A 94 36.24 -34.87 -31.89
C TYR A 94 37.66 -34.32 -32.20
N ASP A 95 37.76 -33.15 -32.82
CA ASP A 95 39.03 -32.46 -33.11
C ASP A 95 39.77 -32.02 -31.83
N LYS A 96 40.62 -32.91 -31.30
CA LYS A 96 41.42 -32.68 -30.09
C LYS A 96 42.43 -31.54 -30.21
N ALA A 97 42.78 -31.09 -31.42
CA ALA A 97 43.68 -29.95 -31.59
C ALA A 97 42.95 -28.63 -31.25
N LYS A 98 41.66 -28.55 -31.55
CA LYS A 98 40.85 -27.33 -31.35
C LYS A 98 40.05 -27.31 -30.06
N TYR A 99 39.60 -28.46 -29.59
CA TYR A 99 38.67 -28.54 -28.46
C TYR A 99 39.24 -29.33 -27.28
N GLY A 100 38.82 -28.96 -26.08
CA GLY A 100 38.88 -29.77 -24.87
C GLY A 100 37.49 -30.37 -24.59
N PHE A 101 37.44 -31.32 -23.66
CA PHE A 101 36.18 -31.78 -23.10
C PHE A 101 36.16 -31.49 -21.61
N VAL A 102 34.95 -31.33 -21.07
CA VAL A 102 34.70 -31.21 -19.63
C VAL A 102 33.59 -32.20 -19.30
N ILE A 103 33.89 -33.15 -18.41
CA ILE A 103 32.87 -34.01 -17.83
C ILE A 103 32.16 -33.21 -16.75
N GLN A 104 30.84 -33.09 -16.91
CA GLN A 104 29.97 -32.35 -16.00
C GLN A 104 29.36 -33.26 -14.95
N LYS A 105 29.07 -34.52 -15.33
CA LYS A 105 28.51 -35.53 -14.44
C LYS A 105 28.99 -36.92 -14.85
N PHE A 106 29.49 -37.68 -13.89
CA PHE A 106 29.84 -39.08 -14.04
C PHE A 106 29.11 -39.87 -12.95
N THR A 107 28.17 -40.72 -13.35
CA THR A 107 27.35 -41.49 -12.41
C THR A 107 27.42 -42.96 -12.74
N THR A 108 27.72 -43.78 -11.74
CA THR A 108 27.76 -45.23 -11.86
C THR A 108 26.58 -45.83 -11.11
N LEU A 109 25.88 -46.76 -11.76
CA LEU A 109 24.76 -47.51 -11.20
C LEU A 109 25.13 -48.98 -11.24
N LYS A 110 25.76 -49.43 -10.15
CA LYS A 110 26.24 -50.81 -9.99
C LYS A 110 25.14 -51.86 -10.14
N LEU A 111 23.93 -51.53 -9.69
CA LEU A 111 22.76 -52.41 -9.72
C LEU A 111 22.22 -52.65 -11.12
N GLU A 112 22.31 -51.63 -11.98
CA GLU A 112 21.87 -51.71 -13.37
C GLU A 112 23.01 -52.06 -14.32
N GLY A 113 24.26 -52.08 -13.83
CA GLY A 113 25.44 -52.27 -14.66
C GLY A 113 25.58 -51.14 -15.68
N LYS A 114 25.38 -49.90 -15.23
CA LYS A 114 25.35 -48.71 -16.08
C LYS A 114 26.28 -47.60 -15.62
N ILE A 115 26.80 -46.85 -16.58
CA ILE A 115 27.52 -45.61 -16.35
C ILE A 115 26.87 -44.54 -17.21
N THR A 116 26.45 -43.42 -16.60
CA THR A 116 25.91 -42.25 -17.29
C THR A 116 26.91 -41.12 -17.22
N ILE A 117 27.26 -40.56 -18.38
CA ILE A 117 28.28 -39.53 -18.51
C ILE A 117 27.68 -38.34 -19.26
N THR A 118 27.65 -37.19 -18.61
CA THR A 118 27.25 -35.92 -19.22
C THR A 118 28.49 -35.05 -19.40
N TYR A 119 28.73 -34.59 -20.62
CA TYR A 119 29.90 -33.79 -20.96
C TYR A 119 29.61 -32.75 -22.04
N SER A 120 30.49 -31.76 -22.13
CA SER A 120 30.50 -30.75 -23.18
C SER A 120 31.92 -30.56 -23.75
N LEU A 121 32.01 -30.00 -24.94
CA LEU A 121 33.26 -29.54 -25.53
C LEU A 121 33.46 -28.05 -25.27
N ASN A 122 34.70 -27.63 -25.07
CA ASN A 122 35.09 -26.23 -24.99
C ASN A 122 36.22 -25.93 -25.99
N THR A 123 36.23 -24.72 -26.53
CA THR A 123 37.37 -24.24 -27.32
C THR A 123 38.64 -24.16 -26.47
N LYS A 124 39.79 -24.53 -27.04
CA LYS A 124 41.11 -24.37 -26.41
C LYS A 124 41.67 -22.95 -26.51
N ASP A 125 41.10 -22.11 -27.37
CA ASP A 125 41.48 -20.70 -27.48
C ASP A 125 40.93 -19.89 -26.31
N GLU A 126 41.82 -19.36 -25.46
CA GLU A 126 41.46 -18.58 -24.27
C GLU A 126 40.72 -17.28 -24.60
N LYS A 127 40.82 -16.77 -25.83
CA LYS A 127 40.18 -15.52 -26.25
C LYS A 127 38.71 -15.67 -26.61
N SER A 128 38.27 -16.89 -26.90
CA SER A 128 36.92 -17.19 -27.40
C SER A 128 36.38 -18.47 -26.76
N LYS A 129 36.19 -18.44 -25.44
CA LYS A 129 35.69 -19.58 -24.65
C LYS A 129 34.22 -19.88 -24.98
N ILE A 130 33.99 -20.73 -25.97
CA ILE A 130 32.67 -21.19 -26.41
C ILE A 130 32.49 -22.62 -25.92
N ILE A 131 31.32 -22.91 -25.33
CA ILE A 131 30.96 -24.23 -24.81
C ILE A 131 29.85 -24.83 -25.69
N SER A 132 29.96 -26.11 -26.04
CA SER A 132 28.94 -26.83 -26.78
C SER A 132 27.67 -27.04 -25.96
N LYS A 133 26.61 -27.57 -26.59
CA LYS A 133 25.51 -28.23 -25.89
C LYS A 133 26.08 -29.39 -25.05
N SER A 134 25.40 -29.74 -23.97
CA SER A 134 25.74 -30.95 -23.20
C SER A 134 25.13 -32.16 -23.88
N ILE A 135 25.87 -33.27 -23.93
CA ILE A 135 25.35 -34.57 -24.32
C ILE A 135 25.49 -35.54 -23.17
N THR A 136 24.47 -36.40 -23.01
CA THR A 136 24.49 -37.50 -22.04
C THR A 136 24.60 -38.81 -22.81
N LYS A 137 25.60 -39.63 -22.47
CA LYS A 137 25.75 -40.99 -23.00
C LYS A 137 25.72 -42.01 -21.88
N GLU A 138 25.06 -43.12 -22.18
CA GLU A 138 24.98 -44.26 -21.29
C GLU A 138 25.88 -45.38 -21.83
N LEU A 139 26.73 -45.93 -20.96
CA LEU A 139 27.41 -47.19 -21.18
C LEU A 139 26.70 -48.26 -20.36
N SER A 140 26.21 -49.30 -21.05
CA SER A 140 25.44 -50.40 -20.49
C SER A 140 26.17 -51.73 -20.69
N GLY A 141 25.81 -52.76 -19.91
CA GLY A 141 26.36 -54.11 -20.03
C GLY A 141 27.50 -54.43 -19.06
N PHE A 142 27.67 -53.63 -18.00
CA PHE A 142 28.59 -53.94 -16.91
C PHE A 142 28.09 -55.10 -16.04
N LYS A 143 29.00 -55.69 -15.26
CA LYS A 143 28.65 -56.75 -14.31
C LYS A 143 27.56 -56.24 -13.37
N LEU A 144 26.47 -56.99 -13.27
CA LEU A 144 25.40 -56.71 -12.33
C LEU A 144 25.78 -57.23 -10.94
N GLU A 145 25.55 -56.43 -9.92
CA GLU A 145 25.62 -56.90 -8.54
C GLU A 145 24.54 -57.97 -8.35
N LYS A 146 24.96 -59.20 -7.99
CA LYS A 146 24.00 -60.26 -7.65
C LYS A 146 23.20 -59.79 -6.43
N ILE A 147 21.90 -59.62 -6.64
CA ILE A 147 20.91 -59.14 -5.67
C ILE A 147 20.78 -60.14 -4.53
N SER A 148 21.61 -60.01 -3.50
CA SER A 148 21.33 -60.65 -2.21
C SER A 148 21.54 -59.72 -1.01
N THR A 149 21.96 -58.46 -1.20
CA THR A 149 22.18 -57.49 -0.10
C THR A 149 21.97 -56.04 -0.54
N ILE A 150 20.81 -55.71 -1.10
CA ILE A 150 20.36 -54.31 -1.25
C ILE A 150 19.17 -54.16 -0.32
N SER A 151 19.23 -53.17 0.58
CA SER A 151 18.14 -52.89 1.50
C SER A 151 16.87 -52.53 0.71
N ASN A 152 15.69 -52.69 1.31
CA ASN A 152 14.47 -52.34 0.58
C ASN A 152 14.36 -50.81 0.41
N GLU A 153 14.95 -50.05 1.33
CA GLU A 153 15.08 -48.60 1.30
C GLU A 153 15.89 -48.15 0.06
N ASP A 154 17.01 -48.82 -0.25
CA ASP A 154 17.83 -48.53 -1.44
C ASP A 154 17.07 -48.84 -2.75
N LYS A 155 16.16 -49.81 -2.75
CA LYS A 155 15.32 -50.12 -3.94
C LYS A 155 14.25 -49.06 -4.17
N GLU A 156 13.68 -48.51 -3.10
CA GLU A 156 12.71 -47.42 -3.21
C GLU A 156 13.37 -46.10 -3.61
N LEU A 157 14.59 -45.82 -3.11
CA LEU A 157 15.35 -44.62 -3.43
C LEU A 157 15.52 -44.39 -4.94
N VAL A 158 15.73 -45.45 -5.73
CA VAL A 158 15.94 -45.35 -7.19
C VAL A 158 14.67 -44.91 -7.93
N LYS A 159 13.48 -45.06 -7.33
CA LYS A 159 12.22 -44.67 -7.95
C LYS A 159 11.86 -43.21 -7.74
N VAL A 160 12.47 -42.55 -6.75
CA VAL A 160 12.08 -41.21 -6.31
C VAL A 160 12.22 -40.19 -7.43
N LYS A 161 11.14 -39.45 -7.68
CA LYS A 161 11.16 -38.20 -8.46
C LYS A 161 11.14 -37.00 -7.52
N VAL A 162 11.83 -35.94 -7.93
CA VAL A 162 11.96 -34.70 -7.16
C VAL A 162 11.43 -33.52 -7.96
N SER A 163 10.56 -32.71 -7.35
CA SER A 163 10.02 -31.45 -7.90
C SER A 163 9.89 -30.38 -6.81
N LEU A 164 9.47 -29.17 -7.19
CA LEU A 164 9.15 -28.10 -6.25
C LEU A 164 7.63 -28.04 -5.99
N ASP A 165 7.25 -27.72 -4.76
CA ASP A 165 5.86 -27.44 -4.40
C ASP A 165 5.42 -26.10 -5.02
N SER A 166 4.21 -26.08 -5.59
CA SER A 166 3.56 -24.89 -6.12
C SER A 166 4.35 -24.07 -7.17
N VAL A 167 5.40 -24.65 -7.77
CA VAL A 167 6.18 -24.01 -8.85
C VAL A 167 6.32 -24.98 -10.02
N ASP A 168 5.82 -24.57 -11.18
CA ASP A 168 5.96 -25.32 -12.41
C ASP A 168 7.39 -25.26 -12.94
N LYS A 169 7.88 -26.37 -13.50
CA LYS A 169 9.25 -26.44 -14.05
C LYS A 169 9.53 -25.37 -15.11
N ASP A 170 8.51 -24.99 -15.87
CA ASP A 170 8.63 -23.99 -16.94
C ASP A 170 8.80 -22.56 -16.41
N THR A 171 8.44 -22.29 -15.15
CA THR A 171 8.60 -20.98 -14.51
C THR A 171 9.86 -20.87 -13.65
N TYR A 172 10.69 -21.92 -13.57
CA TYR A 172 11.93 -21.89 -12.77
C TYR A 172 12.83 -20.71 -13.12
N GLY A 173 12.86 -20.27 -14.39
CA GLY A 173 13.67 -19.14 -14.84
C GLY A 173 13.27 -17.78 -14.25
N GLU A 174 12.12 -17.69 -13.60
CA GLU A 174 11.68 -16.50 -12.86
C GLU A 174 12.20 -16.50 -11.42
N HIS A 175 12.71 -17.63 -10.92
CA HIS A 175 13.15 -17.83 -9.55
C HIS A 175 14.67 -17.98 -9.46
N VAL A 176 15.25 -17.61 -8.31
CA VAL A 176 16.65 -17.97 -8.00
C VAL A 176 16.70 -19.24 -7.13
N PRO A 177 17.75 -20.07 -7.25
CA PRO A 177 17.80 -21.37 -6.55
C PRO A 177 17.68 -21.34 -5.04
N ASP A 178 18.03 -20.23 -4.39
CA ASP A 178 18.01 -20.05 -2.94
C ASP A 178 16.70 -19.45 -2.40
N GLU A 179 15.68 -19.30 -3.26
CA GLU A 179 14.29 -19.03 -2.81
C GLU A 179 13.63 -20.26 -2.17
N PHE A 180 14.20 -21.46 -2.37
CA PHE A 180 13.58 -22.73 -1.96
C PHE A 180 14.28 -23.32 -0.74
N ASP A 181 13.47 -23.82 0.18
CA ASP A 181 13.91 -24.52 1.38
C ASP A 181 13.49 -26.01 1.35
N GLU A 182 13.76 -26.73 2.44
CA GLU A 182 13.46 -28.16 2.55
C GLU A 182 11.96 -28.46 2.41
N THR A 183 11.10 -27.52 2.83
CA THR A 183 9.63 -27.67 2.75
C THR A 183 9.10 -27.48 1.34
N SER A 184 9.90 -26.85 0.48
CA SER A 184 9.57 -26.62 -0.92
C SER A 184 9.78 -27.85 -1.80
N ILE A 185 10.38 -28.94 -1.28
CA ILE A 185 10.73 -30.13 -2.07
C ILE A 185 9.61 -31.18 -2.02
N LEU A 186 9.13 -31.60 -3.19
CA LEU A 186 8.19 -32.70 -3.34
C LEU A 186 8.88 -33.96 -3.85
N PHE A 187 8.70 -35.06 -3.13
CA PHE A 187 9.13 -36.39 -3.53
C PHE A 187 7.95 -37.22 -4.00
N SER A 188 8.11 -37.99 -5.08
CA SER A 188 7.06 -38.86 -5.63
C SER A 188 7.63 -40.18 -6.17
N ASP A 189 6.75 -41.11 -6.56
CA ASP A 189 7.05 -42.41 -7.19
C ASP A 189 7.69 -43.50 -6.30
N TYR A 190 7.78 -43.29 -4.98
CA TYR A 190 8.17 -44.31 -4.00
C TYR A 190 6.98 -44.80 -3.17
N ASP A 191 7.11 -45.92 -2.45
CA ASP A 191 6.05 -46.43 -1.57
C ASP A 191 5.93 -45.59 -0.28
N GLU A 192 5.26 -44.45 -0.39
CA GLU A 192 4.96 -43.50 0.70
C GLU A 192 4.21 -44.14 1.88
N THR A 193 3.55 -45.30 1.69
CA THR A 193 2.84 -45.97 2.80
C THR A 193 3.80 -46.62 3.79
N LYS A 194 4.99 -47.03 3.32
CA LYS A 194 6.00 -47.73 4.13
C LYS A 194 7.26 -46.91 4.38
N TYR A 195 7.49 -45.90 3.55
CA TYR A 195 8.74 -45.16 3.53
C TYR A 195 8.50 -43.65 3.60
N GLU A 196 9.53 -42.91 3.98
CA GLU A 196 9.56 -41.45 4.05
C GLU A 196 10.81 -40.94 3.38
N ALA A 197 10.66 -39.96 2.47
CA ALA A 197 11.77 -39.28 1.83
C ALA A 197 12.17 -38.05 2.64
N ASN A 198 13.45 -37.94 2.99
CA ASN A 198 13.98 -36.84 3.80
C ASN A 198 15.01 -36.04 3.01
N VAL A 199 14.85 -34.72 3.00
CA VAL A 199 15.92 -33.81 2.54
C VAL A 199 17.04 -33.83 3.60
N ILE A 200 18.27 -34.06 3.15
CA ILE A 200 19.47 -34.03 3.97
C ILE A 200 20.19 -32.70 3.81
N LYS A 201 20.22 -32.16 2.59
CA LYS A 201 20.89 -30.91 2.29
C LYS A 201 20.38 -30.30 1.00
N LEU A 202 20.22 -28.98 1.03
CA LEU A 202 20.05 -28.15 -0.16
C LEU A 202 21.31 -27.33 -0.43
N THR A 203 21.76 -27.33 -1.68
CA THR A 203 22.90 -26.54 -2.12
C THR A 203 22.52 -25.74 -3.37
N PRO A 204 22.12 -24.47 -3.22
CA PRO A 204 21.84 -23.58 -4.34
C PRO A 204 23.14 -23.15 -5.04
N ASP A 205 23.14 -23.14 -6.37
CA ASP A 205 24.20 -22.59 -7.23
C ASP A 205 23.59 -21.58 -8.21
N ARG A 206 23.70 -20.30 -7.85
CA ARG A 206 23.21 -19.17 -8.66
C ARG A 206 24.00 -18.95 -9.95
N LEU A 207 25.26 -19.38 -10.00
CA LEU A 207 26.08 -19.22 -11.21
C LEU A 207 25.58 -20.16 -12.31
N GLN A 208 25.22 -21.38 -11.91
CA GLN A 208 24.70 -22.38 -12.85
C GLN A 208 23.17 -22.34 -12.97
N GLY A 209 22.46 -21.65 -12.07
CA GLY A 209 21.00 -21.63 -12.03
C GLY A 209 20.45 -23.00 -11.65
N THR A 210 21.03 -23.61 -10.62
CA THR A 210 20.72 -24.97 -10.18
C THR A 210 20.52 -25.08 -8.67
N LEU A 211 19.64 -25.97 -8.24
CA LEU A 211 19.47 -26.37 -6.83
C LEU A 211 19.79 -27.85 -6.70
N THR A 212 20.83 -28.17 -5.93
CA THR A 212 21.20 -29.57 -5.61
C THR A 212 20.52 -30.00 -4.33
N ILE A 213 19.85 -31.15 -4.39
CA ILE A 213 19.06 -31.75 -3.33
C ILE A 213 19.70 -33.09 -2.98
N GLU A 214 20.26 -33.21 -1.78
CA GLU A 214 20.70 -34.48 -1.21
C GLU A 214 19.57 -35.03 -0.34
N TYR A 215 19.18 -36.28 -0.54
CA TYR A 215 18.03 -36.89 0.14
C TYR A 215 18.24 -38.39 0.37
N ASN A 216 17.46 -38.97 1.28
CA ASN A 216 17.42 -40.41 1.52
C ASN A 216 15.98 -40.89 1.75
N ILE A 217 15.82 -42.20 1.84
CA ILE A 217 14.58 -42.87 2.19
C ILE A 217 14.76 -43.59 3.53
N SER A 218 13.88 -43.32 4.50
CA SER A 218 13.79 -44.05 5.76
C SER A 218 12.55 -44.94 5.81
N ASN A 219 12.66 -46.08 6.50
CA ASN A 219 11.52 -46.93 6.79
C ASN A 219 10.67 -46.33 7.92
N LYS A 220 9.35 -46.23 7.72
CA LYS A 220 8.43 -45.64 8.72
C LYS A 220 8.22 -46.52 9.96
N GLU A 221 8.40 -47.84 9.83
CA GLU A 221 8.28 -48.78 10.96
C GLU A 221 9.58 -48.90 11.76
N ASP A 222 10.73 -48.60 11.14
CA ASP A 222 12.05 -48.66 11.77
C ASP A 222 12.97 -47.58 11.18
N SER A 223 12.96 -46.40 11.80
CA SER A 223 13.71 -45.23 11.33
C SER A 223 15.23 -45.40 11.33
N ALA A 224 15.77 -46.48 11.91
CA ALA A 224 17.19 -46.82 11.82
C ALA A 224 17.55 -47.46 10.47
N LYS A 225 16.57 -47.99 9.72
CA LYS A 225 16.76 -48.46 8.35
C LYS A 225 16.62 -47.29 7.39
N VAL A 226 17.76 -46.84 6.88
CA VAL A 226 17.85 -45.72 5.95
C VAL A 226 18.60 -46.16 4.70
N SER A 227 18.16 -45.67 3.55
CA SER A 227 18.88 -45.85 2.29
C SER A 227 20.22 -45.10 2.30
N LYS A 228 21.01 -45.32 1.27
CA LYS A 228 22.10 -44.41 0.90
C LYS A 228 21.55 -43.02 0.58
N ILE A 229 22.44 -42.02 0.62
CA ILE A 229 22.11 -40.66 0.19
C ILE A 229 22.15 -40.62 -1.34
N ALA A 230 21.07 -40.12 -1.95
CA ALA A 230 21.00 -39.77 -3.36
C ALA A 230 21.13 -38.25 -3.53
N SER A 231 21.52 -37.84 -4.74
CA SER A 231 21.63 -36.43 -5.11
C SER A 231 20.89 -36.16 -6.41
N PHE A 232 20.03 -35.15 -6.42
CA PHE A 232 19.28 -34.69 -7.59
C PHE A 232 19.51 -33.20 -7.82
N VAL A 233 19.56 -32.77 -9.07
CA VAL A 233 19.82 -31.38 -9.45
C VAL A 233 18.65 -30.84 -10.24
N LEU A 234 17.95 -29.86 -9.67
CA LEU A 234 17.01 -29.02 -10.41
C LEU A 234 17.79 -27.94 -11.15
N SER A 235 17.45 -27.68 -12.41
CA SER A 235 18.13 -26.72 -13.28
C SER A 235 17.11 -25.88 -14.04
N GLY A 236 17.53 -24.69 -14.48
CA GLY A 236 16.66 -23.76 -15.22
C GLY A 236 16.28 -22.52 -14.42
N PHE A 237 16.83 -22.33 -13.22
CA PHE A 237 16.64 -21.12 -12.44
C PHE A 237 17.38 -19.92 -13.05
N GLU A 238 16.96 -18.70 -12.66
CA GLU A 238 17.64 -17.47 -13.04
C GLU A 238 19.11 -17.53 -12.62
N LYS A 239 20.02 -17.29 -13.58
CA LYS A 239 21.46 -17.24 -13.33
C LYS A 239 21.84 -15.86 -12.86
N ASN A 240 22.51 -15.78 -11.72
CA ASN A 240 22.94 -14.51 -11.16
C ASN A 240 24.30 -14.63 -10.47
N THR A 241 25.21 -13.70 -10.77
CA THR A 241 26.53 -13.63 -10.10
C THR A 241 26.47 -12.79 -8.82
N LYS A 242 25.37 -12.10 -8.58
CA LYS A 242 25.18 -11.20 -7.44
C LYS A 242 24.63 -11.98 -6.25
N THR A 243 25.14 -11.63 -5.07
CA THR A 243 24.60 -12.07 -3.79
C THR A 243 23.18 -11.54 -3.58
N THR A 244 22.40 -12.17 -2.70
CA THR A 244 21.06 -11.69 -2.34
C THR A 244 21.08 -10.26 -1.80
N LYS A 245 22.15 -9.89 -1.08
CA LYS A 245 22.37 -8.51 -0.60
C LYS A 245 22.54 -7.51 -1.75
N GLU A 246 23.36 -7.83 -2.75
CA GLU A 246 23.56 -6.96 -3.90
C GLU A 246 22.27 -6.77 -4.71
N LEU A 247 21.43 -7.81 -4.82
CA LEU A 247 20.15 -7.71 -5.51
C LEU A 247 19.15 -6.81 -4.79
N ILE A 248 19.00 -6.98 -3.47
CA ILE A 248 18.08 -6.11 -2.70
C ILE A 248 18.59 -4.65 -2.67
N ASP A 249 19.90 -4.44 -2.69
CA ASP A 249 20.51 -3.10 -2.79
C ASP A 249 20.31 -2.43 -4.16
N GLU A 250 20.22 -3.22 -5.23
CA GLU A 250 19.85 -2.70 -6.56
C GLU A 250 18.35 -2.46 -6.67
N GLU A 251 17.54 -3.32 -6.06
CA GLU A 251 16.09 -3.17 -6.09
C GLU A 251 15.62 -1.90 -5.37
N VAL A 252 16.21 -1.59 -4.20
CA VAL A 252 15.83 -0.38 -3.44
C VAL A 252 16.08 0.92 -4.23
N LEU A 253 16.96 0.90 -5.24
CA LEU A 253 17.21 2.06 -6.11
C LEU A 253 16.11 2.29 -7.16
N LYS A 254 15.28 1.28 -7.45
CA LYS A 254 14.16 1.38 -8.41
C LYS A 254 12.91 2.00 -7.78
N VAL A 255 12.83 1.97 -6.47
CA VAL A 255 11.69 2.44 -5.69
C VAL A 255 11.33 3.89 -6.04
N LYS A 256 10.04 4.12 -6.29
CA LYS A 256 9.47 5.47 -6.49
C LYS A 256 8.50 5.83 -5.38
N VAL A 257 8.54 7.11 -4.98
CA VAL A 257 7.62 7.68 -4.01
C VAL A 257 6.76 8.75 -4.69
N ASN A 258 5.45 8.59 -4.60
CA ASN A 258 4.43 9.52 -5.08
C ASN A 258 3.54 9.98 -3.93
N ILE A 259 2.75 11.04 -4.14
CA ILE A 259 1.77 11.52 -3.16
C ILE A 259 0.38 11.13 -3.65
N ASN A 260 -0.39 10.51 -2.76
CA ASN A 260 -1.76 10.12 -3.06
C ASN A 260 -2.61 11.35 -3.41
N ASN A 261 -3.39 11.26 -4.49
CA ASN A 261 -4.29 12.33 -4.95
C ASN A 261 -3.64 13.68 -5.29
N ILE A 262 -2.31 13.77 -5.41
CA ILE A 262 -1.63 15.00 -5.84
C ILE A 262 -0.64 14.66 -6.97
N GLU A 263 -0.92 15.18 -8.16
CA GLU A 263 0.00 15.05 -9.29
C GLU A 263 1.22 15.97 -9.12
N ALA A 264 2.37 15.55 -9.64
CA ALA A 264 3.65 16.25 -9.45
C ALA A 264 3.64 17.72 -9.92
N GLU A 265 2.90 18.02 -10.98
CA GLU A 265 2.71 19.39 -11.49
C GLU A 265 1.98 20.32 -10.50
N ASN A 266 1.26 19.75 -9.54
CA ASN A 266 0.48 20.48 -8.55
C ASN A 266 1.21 20.67 -7.22
N TYR A 267 2.42 20.11 -7.04
CA TYR A 267 3.17 20.22 -5.78
C TYR A 267 3.42 21.68 -5.36
N SER A 268 3.63 22.59 -6.31
CA SER A 268 3.88 24.01 -6.03
C SER A 268 2.72 24.76 -5.39
N LYS A 269 1.53 24.13 -5.29
CA LYS A 269 0.35 24.70 -4.62
C LYS A 269 0.37 24.46 -3.11
N TYR A 270 1.16 23.50 -2.63
CA TYR A 270 1.20 23.04 -1.24
C TYR A 270 2.55 23.35 -0.61
N TYR A 271 2.58 23.66 0.68
CA TYR A 271 3.81 23.63 1.46
C TYR A 271 4.19 22.19 1.78
N ALA A 272 5.49 21.90 1.90
CA ALA A 272 5.97 20.55 2.18
C ALA A 272 5.40 19.98 3.49
N SER A 273 5.18 20.84 4.49
CA SER A 273 4.57 20.48 5.77
C SER A 273 3.09 20.10 5.71
N GLU A 274 2.41 20.46 4.62
CA GLU A 274 1.00 20.12 4.42
C GLU A 274 0.81 18.70 3.91
N ILE A 275 1.90 18.03 3.52
CA ILE A 275 1.88 16.65 3.04
C ILE A 275 2.06 15.72 4.22
N PRO A 276 1.06 14.89 4.56
CA PRO A 276 1.21 13.92 5.62
C PRO A 276 1.98 12.68 5.15
N GLU A 277 2.68 12.04 6.08
CA GLU A 277 3.50 10.86 5.77
C GLU A 277 2.68 9.72 5.16
N PHE A 278 1.45 9.50 5.62
CA PHE A 278 0.61 8.41 5.12
C PHE A 278 0.11 8.64 3.69
N ASP A 279 0.14 9.87 3.17
CA ASP A 279 -0.18 10.13 1.77
C ASP A 279 0.97 9.73 0.84
N LEU A 280 2.16 9.41 1.37
CA LEU A 280 3.25 8.87 0.57
C LEU A 280 2.97 7.41 0.16
N VAL A 281 2.85 7.23 -1.15
CA VAL A 281 2.72 5.94 -1.81
C VAL A 281 4.09 5.53 -2.33
N ILE A 282 4.61 4.43 -1.83
CA ILE A 282 5.89 3.87 -2.27
C ILE A 282 5.64 2.67 -3.16
N SER A 283 6.29 2.64 -4.33
CA SER A 283 6.01 1.73 -5.44
C SER A 283 7.28 1.35 -6.21
N GLU A 284 7.16 0.53 -7.25
CA GLU A 284 8.25 0.10 -8.13
C GLU A 284 9.33 -0.74 -7.43
N TYR A 285 8.89 -1.75 -6.66
CA TYR A 285 9.74 -2.83 -6.12
C TYR A 285 9.03 -4.18 -6.24
N SER A 286 9.80 -5.26 -6.34
CA SER A 286 9.30 -6.64 -6.40
C SER A 286 8.54 -7.06 -5.15
N SER A 287 7.49 -7.88 -5.32
CA SER A 287 6.70 -8.48 -4.23
C SER A 287 7.50 -9.43 -3.33
N ARG A 288 8.72 -9.80 -3.74
CA ARG A 288 9.66 -10.57 -2.90
C ARG A 288 10.18 -9.77 -1.71
N TYR A 289 9.96 -8.46 -1.68
CA TYR A 289 10.44 -7.58 -0.63
C TYR A 289 9.30 -6.90 0.13
N THR A 290 9.52 -6.74 1.43
CA THR A 290 8.70 -5.88 2.29
C THR A 290 9.39 -4.54 2.44
N ILE A 291 8.64 -3.44 2.29
CA ILE A 291 9.18 -2.10 2.46
C ILE A 291 8.99 -1.58 3.88
N HIS A 292 10.05 -0.98 4.43
CA HIS A 292 10.07 -0.36 5.74
C HIS A 292 10.34 1.14 5.63
N ARG A 293 9.74 1.92 6.53
CA ARG A 293 9.86 3.39 6.62
C ARG A 293 10.55 3.76 7.94
N ASP A 294 11.45 4.73 7.91
CA ASP A 294 12.24 5.19 9.07
C ASP A 294 11.82 6.60 9.51
N GLU A 295 12.14 7.57 8.65
CA GLU A 295 12.18 8.98 9.00
C GLU A 295 11.53 9.80 7.89
N PHE A 296 10.48 10.51 8.26
CA PHE A 296 9.80 11.50 7.42
C PHE A 296 10.19 12.91 7.85
N LYS A 297 10.65 13.71 6.90
CA LYS A 297 11.03 15.11 7.11
C LYS A 297 10.43 15.98 6.01
N PHE A 298 10.07 17.20 6.37
CA PHE A 298 9.76 18.25 5.41
C PHE A 298 10.62 19.48 5.68
N ASP A 299 10.82 20.26 4.64
CA ASP A 299 11.48 21.55 4.69
C ASP A 299 10.72 22.54 3.80
N ASN A 300 9.95 23.41 4.43
CA ASN A 300 9.19 24.46 3.75
C ASN A 300 10.10 25.53 3.14
N LYS A 301 11.33 25.70 3.62
CA LYS A 301 12.25 26.68 3.07
C LYS A 301 12.75 26.26 1.69
N THR A 302 13.08 24.97 1.55
CA THR A 302 13.54 24.41 0.26
C THR A 302 12.39 23.80 -0.55
N GLY A 303 11.19 23.67 0.02
CA GLY A 303 10.03 23.11 -0.66
C GLY A 303 10.23 21.62 -0.94
N LYS A 304 10.66 20.88 0.10
CA LYS A 304 11.08 19.48 0.00
C LYS A 304 10.43 18.60 1.05
N VAL A 305 10.02 17.40 0.66
CA VAL A 305 9.67 16.27 1.53
C VAL A 305 10.71 15.17 1.33
N SER A 306 11.19 14.57 2.42
CA SER A 306 12.17 13.50 2.42
C SER A 306 11.64 12.32 3.23
N ILE A 307 11.70 11.12 2.65
CA ILE A 307 11.36 9.86 3.33
C ILE A 307 12.54 8.91 3.26
N LYS A 308 12.91 8.33 4.40
CA LYS A 308 13.94 7.30 4.50
C LYS A 308 13.30 5.92 4.59
N TYR A 309 13.74 4.99 3.75
CA TYR A 309 13.15 3.66 3.62
C TYR A 309 14.23 2.60 3.31
N TRP A 310 13.88 1.34 3.47
CA TRP A 310 14.68 0.18 3.06
C TRP A 310 13.78 -1.00 2.72
N LEU A 311 14.33 -1.97 1.99
CA LEU A 311 13.66 -3.23 1.67
C LEU A 311 14.18 -4.34 2.58
N GLU A 312 13.31 -5.28 2.92
CA GLU A 312 13.61 -6.52 3.61
C GLU A 312 13.13 -7.69 2.76
N LEU A 313 13.91 -8.76 2.68
CA LEU A 313 13.53 -9.94 1.93
C LEU A 313 12.41 -10.71 2.65
N SER A 314 11.34 -11.06 1.94
CA SER A 314 10.11 -11.54 2.58
C SER A 314 10.20 -12.97 3.14
N TYR A 315 11.13 -13.78 2.62
CA TYR A 315 11.35 -15.16 3.10
C TYR A 315 12.59 -15.30 4.01
N ASP A 316 13.46 -14.29 4.05
CA ASP A 316 14.61 -14.22 4.96
C ASP A 316 14.79 -12.80 5.48
N HIS A 317 14.11 -12.54 6.60
CA HIS A 317 14.10 -11.24 7.30
C HIS A 317 15.48 -10.79 7.83
N SER A 318 16.52 -11.64 7.75
CA SER A 318 17.88 -11.24 8.10
C SER A 318 18.56 -10.40 7.00
N ILE A 319 18.03 -10.44 5.77
CA ILE A 319 18.59 -9.76 4.61
C ILE A 319 17.81 -8.47 4.31
N VAL A 320 18.48 -7.34 4.51
CA VAL A 320 17.91 -6.00 4.28
C VAL A 320 18.78 -5.19 3.31
N SER A 321 18.15 -4.27 2.58
CA SER A 321 18.85 -3.30 1.74
C SER A 321 19.54 -2.24 2.58
N ASP A 322 20.46 -1.53 1.95
CA ASP A 322 20.90 -0.23 2.46
C ASP A 322 19.71 0.75 2.53
N LYS A 323 19.69 1.58 3.57
CA LYS A 323 18.68 2.63 3.71
C LYS A 323 18.86 3.69 2.62
N LYS A 324 17.77 4.06 1.95
CA LYS A 324 17.72 5.13 0.95
C LYS A 324 16.84 6.27 1.42
N VAL A 325 17.13 7.46 0.92
CA VAL A 325 16.33 8.67 1.13
C VAL A 325 15.76 9.07 -0.23
N TYR A 326 14.44 9.14 -0.34
CA TYR A 326 13.78 9.74 -1.50
C TYR A 326 13.40 11.17 -1.17
N GLU A 327 13.68 12.10 -2.09
CA GLU A 327 13.35 13.50 -1.93
C GLU A 327 12.33 13.91 -3.00
N ILE A 328 11.17 14.38 -2.54
CA ILE A 328 10.16 15.02 -3.39
C ILE A 328 10.38 16.52 -3.27
N ILE A 329 10.61 17.18 -4.39
CA ILE A 329 10.87 18.61 -4.49
C ILE A 329 9.77 19.31 -5.30
N GLY A 330 9.74 20.63 -5.25
CA GLY A 330 8.82 21.45 -6.05
C GLY A 330 7.61 21.96 -5.27
N PHE A 331 7.58 21.78 -3.94
CA PHE A 331 6.59 22.38 -3.08
C PHE A 331 6.76 23.89 -2.97
N LYS A 332 5.69 24.56 -2.55
CA LYS A 332 5.69 25.99 -2.24
C LYS A 332 6.70 26.29 -1.14
N GLN A 333 7.54 27.30 -1.36
CA GLN A 333 8.60 27.68 -0.44
C GLN A 333 8.18 28.82 0.50
N THR A 334 8.65 28.80 1.75
CA THR A 334 8.50 29.88 2.72
C THR A 334 9.50 29.76 3.87
N ASP A 335 9.95 30.89 4.41
CA ASP A 335 10.73 30.96 5.65
C ASP A 335 9.85 30.94 6.92
N LYS A 336 8.51 30.90 6.77
CA LYS A 336 7.59 30.84 7.91
C LYS A 336 7.66 29.48 8.60
N SER A 337 7.66 29.51 9.92
CA SER A 337 7.49 28.33 10.76
C SER A 337 6.08 27.73 10.59
N LEU A 338 5.95 26.44 10.95
CA LEU A 338 4.64 25.76 11.00
C LEU A 338 3.63 26.52 11.85
N GLN A 339 4.08 27.05 12.99
CA GLN A 339 3.24 27.80 13.91
C GLN A 339 2.72 29.10 13.26
N GLU A 340 3.54 29.77 12.44
CA GLU A 340 3.09 30.95 11.70
C GLU A 340 2.09 30.57 10.61
N LEU A 341 2.32 29.48 9.88
CA LEU A 341 1.41 29.01 8.84
C LEU A 341 0.02 28.65 9.38
N ILE A 342 -0.06 27.89 10.48
CA ILE A 342 -1.36 27.56 11.10
C ILE A 342 -2.06 28.80 11.66
N ASN A 343 -1.30 29.79 12.16
CA ASN A 343 -1.86 31.06 12.63
C ASN A 343 -2.43 31.91 11.50
N GLU A 344 -1.79 31.91 10.33
CA GLU A 344 -2.28 32.57 9.13
C GLU A 344 -3.52 31.90 8.55
N ALA A 345 -3.52 30.57 8.50
CA ALA A 345 -4.70 29.79 8.11
C ALA A 345 -5.88 30.05 9.06
N ALA A 346 -5.62 30.17 10.37
CA ALA A 346 -6.66 30.51 11.34
C ALA A 346 -7.23 31.92 11.14
N GLU A 347 -6.40 32.88 10.71
CA GLU A 347 -6.81 34.26 10.41
C GLU A 347 -7.73 34.35 9.17
N SER A 348 -7.42 33.59 8.12
CA SER A 348 -8.17 33.59 6.86
C SER A 348 -9.53 32.89 6.91
N THR A 349 -9.83 32.17 7.99
CA THR A 349 -11.11 31.47 8.17
C THR A 349 -12.32 32.41 8.14
N LYS A 350 -13.51 31.85 7.96
CA LYS A 350 -14.79 32.56 7.99
C LYS A 350 -15.76 31.84 8.92
N ILE A 351 -16.65 32.60 9.54
CA ILE A 351 -17.79 32.03 10.27
C ILE A 351 -18.99 32.02 9.34
N THR A 352 -19.65 30.87 9.25
CA THR A 352 -20.92 30.70 8.54
C THR A 352 -22.02 30.32 9.52
N VAL A 353 -23.24 30.78 9.27
CA VAL A 353 -24.43 30.40 10.02
C VAL A 353 -25.31 29.53 9.13
N LYS A 354 -25.70 28.37 9.65
CA LYS A 354 -26.49 27.38 8.93
C LYS A 354 -27.77 28.00 8.39
N ASP A 355 -28.08 27.68 7.13
CA ASP A 355 -29.31 28.09 6.45
C ASP A 355 -29.46 29.62 6.26
N ILE A 356 -28.43 30.42 6.56
CA ILE A 356 -28.43 31.88 6.35
C ILE A 356 -27.20 32.30 5.53
N LEU A 357 -27.44 32.81 4.32
CA LEU A 357 -26.38 33.42 3.52
C LEU A 357 -25.93 34.76 4.13
N GLU A 358 -24.64 35.09 4.00
CA GLU A 358 -24.04 36.29 4.59
C GLU A 358 -24.74 37.59 4.16
N GLU A 359 -25.16 37.67 2.89
CA GLU A 359 -25.96 38.79 2.33
C GLU A 359 -27.32 38.99 3.03
N ASN A 360 -27.84 37.95 3.69
CA ASN A 360 -29.09 37.98 4.41
C ASN A 360 -28.93 38.21 5.91
N TYR A 361 -27.70 38.32 6.44
CA TYR A 361 -27.46 38.65 7.85
C TYR A 361 -28.22 39.93 8.27
N PRO A 362 -28.18 41.06 7.52
CA PRO A 362 -28.86 42.30 7.91
C PRO A 362 -30.39 42.21 8.02
N LYS A 363 -31.00 41.18 7.42
CA LYS A 363 -32.45 40.93 7.44
C LYS A 363 -32.86 39.87 8.45
N SER A 364 -31.91 39.09 8.97
CA SER A 364 -32.15 37.91 9.79
C SER A 364 -31.94 38.21 11.28
N PHE A 365 -32.79 37.64 12.12
CA PHE A 365 -32.66 37.72 13.58
C PHE A 365 -31.88 36.52 14.13
N LEU A 366 -31.12 36.74 15.21
CA LEU A 366 -30.36 35.69 15.88
C LEU A 366 -31.16 34.89 16.92
N THR A 367 -32.47 35.14 17.06
CA THR A 367 -33.29 34.54 18.14
C THR A 367 -33.43 33.03 18.04
N GLU A 368 -33.20 32.45 16.86
CA GLU A 368 -33.34 31.01 16.60
C GLU A 368 -31.99 30.31 16.32
N VAL A 369 -30.90 31.06 16.19
CA VAL A 369 -29.56 30.53 15.90
C VAL A 369 -29.01 29.85 17.16
N LYS A 370 -28.57 28.60 17.01
CA LYS A 370 -27.95 27.80 18.08
C LYS A 370 -26.46 27.61 17.80
N ASP A 371 -25.71 27.25 18.82
CA ASP A 371 -24.26 26.98 18.72
C ASP A 371 -23.92 25.99 17.59
N LYS A 372 -24.75 24.94 17.42
CA LYS A 372 -24.58 23.93 16.35
C LYS A 372 -24.79 24.46 14.93
N ASP A 373 -25.40 25.63 14.79
CA ASP A 373 -25.65 26.26 13.50
C ASP A 373 -24.43 27.08 13.06
N ILE A 374 -23.41 27.24 13.91
CA ILE A 374 -22.20 28.00 13.63
C ILE A 374 -21.10 27.05 13.11
N LYS A 375 -20.49 27.39 11.97
CA LYS A 375 -19.35 26.65 11.42
C LYS A 375 -18.19 27.56 11.06
N ILE A 376 -16.98 27.10 11.34
CA ILE A 376 -15.75 27.70 10.84
C ILE A 376 -15.46 27.10 9.46
N THR A 377 -15.12 27.94 8.49
CA THR A 377 -14.86 27.57 7.09
C THR A 377 -13.68 28.39 6.56
N GLY A 378 -13.29 28.20 5.29
CA GLY A 378 -12.24 29.03 4.66
C GLY A 378 -10.81 28.65 5.06
N TYR A 379 -10.63 27.44 5.58
CA TYR A 379 -9.32 26.80 5.75
C TYR A 379 -9.30 25.47 5.01
N ASN A 380 -8.12 24.90 4.80
CA ASN A 380 -7.98 23.55 4.23
C ASN A 380 -8.30 22.51 5.31
N ASP A 381 -9.44 21.84 5.18
CA ASP A 381 -9.96 20.85 6.13
C ASP A 381 -9.32 19.47 6.01
N THR A 382 -8.48 19.23 4.99
CA THR A 382 -7.61 18.04 4.94
C THR A 382 -6.42 18.20 5.88
N ILE A 383 -5.93 19.43 6.05
CA ILE A 383 -4.73 19.75 6.84
C ILE A 383 -5.10 20.11 8.29
N TYR A 384 -6.20 20.86 8.47
CA TYR A 384 -6.58 21.42 9.75
C TYR A 384 -7.97 20.99 10.20
N ILE A 385 -8.18 20.95 11.51
CA ILE A 385 -9.46 20.73 12.15
C ILE A 385 -9.76 21.96 13.01
N SER A 386 -10.93 22.57 12.81
CA SER A 386 -11.37 23.67 13.68
C SER A 386 -11.89 23.16 15.01
N LYS A 387 -11.51 23.83 16.10
CA LYS A 387 -12.03 23.58 17.44
C LYS A 387 -12.65 24.86 17.99
N ILE A 388 -13.98 24.87 18.08
CA ILE A 388 -14.72 25.96 18.72
C ILE A 388 -14.59 25.82 20.24
N LYS A 389 -14.13 26.88 20.90
CA LYS A 389 -14.01 26.94 22.36
C LYS A 389 -15.22 27.57 23.01
N SER A 390 -15.74 28.65 22.43
CA SER A 390 -16.96 29.29 22.89
C SER A 390 -17.68 30.02 21.77
N ILE A 391 -18.99 30.11 21.92
CA ILE A 391 -19.88 30.90 21.08
C ILE A 391 -20.69 31.80 22.01
N GLU A 392 -20.76 33.08 21.69
CA GLU A 392 -21.61 34.04 22.38
C GLU A 392 -22.55 34.69 21.36
N ILE A 393 -23.85 34.42 21.48
CA ILE A 393 -24.89 34.99 20.63
C ILE A 393 -25.62 36.08 21.41
N LYS A 394 -25.60 37.31 20.89
CA LYS A 394 -26.32 38.47 21.45
C LYS A 394 -27.34 39.00 20.44
N PRO A 395 -28.58 38.47 20.44
CA PRO A 395 -29.61 38.88 19.49
C PRO A 395 -29.92 40.38 19.53
N THR A 396 -29.82 40.99 20.70
CA THR A 396 -30.13 42.41 20.94
C THR A 396 -29.08 43.35 20.37
N GLU A 397 -27.85 42.84 20.22
CA GLU A 397 -26.75 43.54 19.56
C GLU A 397 -26.65 43.18 18.08
N GLY A 398 -27.40 42.16 17.60
CA GLY A 398 -27.23 41.60 16.26
C GLY A 398 -25.83 40.97 16.10
N LYS A 399 -25.29 40.42 17.18
CA LYS A 399 -23.88 40.04 17.29
C LYS A 399 -23.68 38.57 17.61
N ILE A 400 -22.75 37.92 16.91
CA ILE A 400 -22.18 36.61 17.26
C ILE A 400 -20.67 36.81 17.49
N THR A 401 -20.17 36.31 18.62
CA THR A 401 -18.73 36.19 18.89
C THR A 401 -18.38 34.71 18.90
N VAL A 402 -17.35 34.29 18.16
CA VAL A 402 -16.86 32.90 18.17
C VAL A 402 -15.38 32.90 18.50
N VAL A 403 -15.02 32.09 19.48
CA VAL A 403 -13.64 31.85 19.88
C VAL A 403 -13.27 30.43 19.45
N TYR A 404 -12.20 30.30 18.67
CA TYR A 404 -11.79 29.01 18.10
C TYR A 404 -10.27 28.93 17.92
N THR A 405 -9.81 27.73 17.64
CA THR A 405 -8.45 27.42 17.19
C THR A 405 -8.50 26.51 15.98
N LEU A 406 -7.44 26.50 15.17
CA LEU A 406 -7.20 25.43 14.20
C LEU A 406 -6.13 24.50 14.76
N LYS A 407 -6.34 23.19 14.64
CA LYS A 407 -5.34 22.18 15.00
C LYS A 407 -4.94 21.42 13.74
N GLU A 408 -3.68 21.02 13.62
CA GLU A 408 -3.29 20.05 12.59
C GLU A 408 -4.08 18.75 12.74
N SER A 409 -4.52 18.18 11.62
CA SER A 409 -5.26 16.91 11.60
C SER A 409 -4.42 15.75 12.17
N ILE A 410 -3.11 15.80 11.95
CA ILE A 410 -2.18 14.68 12.18
C ILE A 410 -1.05 15.09 13.13
N GLY A 411 -0.84 16.39 13.31
CA GLY A 411 0.14 16.97 14.21
C GLY A 411 -0.43 17.37 15.57
N SER A 412 0.46 17.89 16.41
CA SER A 412 0.12 18.42 17.73
C SER A 412 0.03 19.94 17.77
N LEU A 413 0.38 20.65 16.68
CA LEU A 413 0.33 22.11 16.69
C LEU A 413 -1.12 22.60 16.62
N GLU A 414 -1.35 23.67 17.35
CA GLU A 414 -2.62 24.39 17.42
C GLU A 414 -2.33 25.87 17.20
N SER A 415 -3.20 26.55 16.48
CA SER A 415 -3.10 27.99 16.28
C SER A 415 -3.25 28.71 17.63
N VAL A 416 -2.75 29.93 17.70
CA VAL A 416 -3.23 30.85 18.74
C VAL A 416 -4.74 31.02 18.62
N GLU A 417 -5.38 31.24 19.76
CA GLU A 417 -6.81 31.46 19.85
C GLU A 417 -7.22 32.66 18.99
N LYS A 418 -8.25 32.45 18.17
CA LYS A 418 -8.84 33.45 17.30
C LYS A 418 -10.23 33.79 17.78
N THR A 419 -10.53 35.08 17.80
CA THR A 419 -11.87 35.60 18.06
C THR A 419 -12.37 36.28 16.80
N LYS A 420 -13.50 35.82 16.26
CA LYS A 420 -14.20 36.49 15.16
C LYS A 420 -15.57 36.96 15.63
N ILE A 421 -15.95 38.14 15.16
CA ILE A 421 -17.18 38.81 15.55
C ILE A 421 -17.97 39.12 14.27
N ILE A 422 -19.24 38.70 14.22
CA ILE A 422 -20.19 39.14 13.21
C ILE A 422 -21.18 40.10 13.89
N THR A 423 -21.30 41.33 13.41
CA THR A 423 -22.26 42.34 13.90
C THR A 423 -23.33 42.72 12.86
N ALA A 424 -23.38 42.00 11.75
CA ALA A 424 -24.21 42.32 10.61
C ALA A 424 -25.68 41.90 10.77
N PHE A 425 -26.07 41.25 11.87
CA PHE A 425 -27.44 40.74 12.03
C PHE A 425 -28.43 41.82 12.43
N LYS A 426 -29.70 41.61 12.09
CA LYS A 426 -30.79 42.47 12.54
C LYS A 426 -30.90 42.40 14.07
N LYS A 427 -30.84 43.57 14.71
CA LYS A 427 -30.93 43.69 16.17
C LYS A 427 -32.34 43.37 16.65
N PHE A 428 -32.44 42.55 17.68
CA PHE A 428 -33.70 42.29 18.37
C PHE A 428 -33.99 43.39 19.38
N ASP A 429 -35.15 44.05 19.24
CA ASP A 429 -35.57 45.07 20.20
C ASP A 429 -36.17 44.43 21.45
N ILE A 430 -35.47 44.55 22.58
CA ILE A 430 -35.92 44.09 23.91
C ILE A 430 -37.25 44.74 24.31
N SER A 431 -37.55 45.96 23.83
CA SER A 431 -38.81 46.63 24.14
C SER A 431 -40.03 45.79 23.74
N ILE A 432 -39.90 44.99 22.68
CA ILE A 432 -40.95 44.10 22.19
C ILE A 432 -41.18 42.95 23.18
N LYS A 433 -40.10 42.35 23.72
CA LYS A 433 -40.22 41.29 24.73
C LYS A 433 -40.83 41.82 26.04
N LYS A 434 -40.38 42.99 26.50
CA LYS A 434 -40.98 43.66 27.67
C LYS A 434 -42.46 43.99 27.45
N SER A 435 -42.84 44.40 26.24
CA SER A 435 -44.23 44.66 25.89
C SER A 435 -45.07 43.37 25.92
N LEU A 436 -44.54 42.26 25.39
CA LEU A 436 -45.20 40.94 25.47
C LEU A 436 -45.31 40.45 26.92
N ASP A 437 -44.28 40.67 27.75
CA ASP A 437 -44.30 40.34 29.16
C ASP A 437 -45.42 41.09 29.90
N LEU A 438 -45.48 42.41 29.72
CA LEU A 438 -46.53 43.26 30.27
C LEU A 438 -47.92 42.85 29.77
N GLU A 439 -48.04 42.48 28.49
CA GLU A 439 -49.32 42.07 27.92
C GLU A 439 -49.82 40.74 28.51
N VAL A 440 -48.91 39.77 28.72
CA VAL A 440 -49.25 38.51 29.40
C VAL A 440 -49.72 38.75 30.83
N ASP A 441 -49.10 39.70 31.53
CA ASP A 441 -49.46 40.04 32.91
C ASP A 441 -50.85 40.70 33.01
N LYS A 442 -51.40 41.23 31.92
CA LYS A 442 -52.80 41.69 31.87
C LYS A 442 -53.80 40.54 31.96
N ILE A 443 -53.41 39.32 31.57
CA ILE A 443 -54.27 38.12 31.67
C ILE A 443 -54.35 37.71 33.13
N THR A 444 -55.31 38.32 33.82
CA THR A 444 -55.50 38.19 35.27
C THR A 444 -56.58 37.20 35.64
N ASP A 445 -57.36 36.71 34.67
CA ASP A 445 -58.51 35.85 34.95
C ASP A 445 -58.93 34.97 33.77
N PHE A 446 -59.61 33.88 34.09
CA PHE A 446 -60.27 32.97 33.15
C PHE A 446 -61.72 32.73 33.61
N THR A 447 -62.64 32.73 32.66
CA THR A 447 -64.05 32.40 32.86
C THR A 447 -64.36 30.99 32.40
N ILE A 448 -65.36 30.37 33.01
CA ILE A 448 -65.95 29.12 32.55
C ILE A 448 -67.35 29.44 32.04
N ASP A 449 -67.57 29.27 30.74
CA ASP A 449 -68.88 29.52 30.15
C ASP A 449 -69.97 28.72 30.89
N GLU A 450 -71.08 29.40 31.19
CA GLU A 450 -72.26 28.83 31.88
C GLU A 450 -72.02 28.42 33.35
N LEU A 451 -70.85 28.71 33.94
CA LEU A 451 -70.57 28.43 35.36
C LEU A 451 -70.13 29.69 36.10
N ASP A 452 -71.01 30.16 36.99
CA ASP A 452 -70.69 31.28 37.88
C ASP A 452 -69.65 30.87 38.94
N LYS A 453 -68.69 31.77 39.21
CA LYS A 453 -67.61 31.56 40.20
C LYS A 453 -68.13 31.17 41.58
N SER A 454 -69.29 31.70 42.01
CA SER A 454 -69.91 31.35 43.28
C SER A 454 -70.28 29.86 43.40
N LYS A 455 -70.42 29.16 42.27
CA LYS A 455 -70.77 27.73 42.21
C LYS A 455 -69.57 26.80 42.15
N TYR A 456 -68.34 27.31 42.03
CA TYR A 456 -67.15 26.45 41.87
C TYR A 456 -67.02 25.43 43.01
N LEU A 457 -67.32 25.83 44.25
CA LEU A 457 -67.25 24.95 45.44
C LEU A 457 -68.22 23.76 45.40
N THR A 458 -69.17 23.76 44.47
CA THR A 458 -70.17 22.68 44.31
C THR A 458 -69.82 21.67 43.21
N VAL A 459 -68.77 21.94 42.42
CA VAL A 459 -68.41 21.18 41.20
C VAL A 459 -66.97 20.67 41.30
N LEU A 460 -66.71 19.43 40.86
CA LEU A 460 -65.35 18.88 40.77
C LEU A 460 -64.59 19.51 39.60
N ALA A 461 -63.32 19.84 39.79
CA ALA A 461 -62.48 20.45 38.77
C ALA A 461 -62.42 19.59 37.48
N SER A 462 -62.37 18.26 37.62
CA SER A 462 -62.31 17.31 36.51
C SER A 462 -63.57 17.24 35.65
N THR A 463 -64.70 17.75 36.15
CA THR A 463 -65.99 17.76 35.42
C THR A 463 -66.17 18.99 34.53
N ILE A 464 -65.26 19.95 34.60
CA ILE A 464 -65.30 21.14 33.73
C ILE A 464 -64.84 20.76 32.33
N ASP A 465 -65.70 21.03 31.34
CA ASP A 465 -65.33 20.94 29.93
C ASP A 465 -64.27 22.00 29.61
N VAL A 466 -63.09 21.53 29.18
CA VAL A 466 -61.95 22.37 28.83
C VAL A 466 -62.26 23.39 27.73
N ASN A 467 -63.23 23.10 26.85
CA ASN A 467 -63.64 24.01 25.78
C ASN A 467 -64.46 25.20 26.30
N LYS A 468 -65.01 25.10 27.51
CA LYS A 468 -65.74 26.20 28.17
C LYS A 468 -64.82 27.17 28.90
N ILE A 469 -63.55 26.84 29.06
CA ILE A 469 -62.57 27.72 29.72
C ILE A 469 -62.09 28.76 28.72
N LYS A 470 -62.37 30.03 29.00
CA LYS A 470 -61.98 31.16 28.16
C LYS A 470 -61.18 32.18 28.97
N PRO A 471 -60.08 32.71 28.42
CA PRO A 471 -59.41 33.85 29.04
C PRO A 471 -60.32 35.08 29.05
N VAL A 472 -60.22 35.90 30.09
CA VAL A 472 -60.81 37.26 30.08
C VAL A 472 -59.90 38.18 29.29
N LEU A 473 -60.10 38.26 27.97
CA LEU A 473 -59.21 38.98 27.04
C LEU A 473 -59.56 40.46 26.87
N SER A 474 -60.43 41.04 27.70
CA SER A 474 -60.85 42.45 27.57
C SER A 474 -59.70 43.46 27.70
N VAL A 475 -58.52 43.00 28.10
CA VAL A 475 -57.32 43.80 28.34
C VAL A 475 -56.14 43.45 27.41
N VAL A 476 -56.27 42.40 26.59
CA VAL A 476 -55.23 41.96 25.65
C VAL A 476 -55.54 42.49 24.25
N ASP A 477 -54.57 43.15 23.62
CA ASP A 477 -54.72 43.64 22.24
C ASP A 477 -54.66 42.48 21.21
N LEU A 478 -55.80 41.83 20.98
CA LEU A 478 -55.91 40.70 20.04
C LEU A 478 -55.68 41.07 18.56
N THR A 479 -55.60 42.36 18.23
CA THR A 479 -55.16 42.79 16.90
C THR A 479 -53.65 42.62 16.73
N LYS A 480 -52.90 42.69 17.83
CA LYS A 480 -51.45 42.52 17.87
C LYS A 480 -50.99 41.15 18.35
N TYR A 481 -51.80 40.42 19.11
CA TYR A 481 -51.38 39.15 19.70
C TYR A 481 -52.35 38.00 19.39
N ASP A 482 -51.80 36.80 19.23
CA ASP A 482 -52.51 35.53 19.17
C ASP A 482 -52.43 34.81 20.52
N PHE A 483 -53.58 34.53 21.11
CA PHE A 483 -53.69 33.76 22.34
C PHE A 483 -54.05 32.30 22.01
N LYS A 484 -53.37 31.35 22.66
CA LYS A 484 -53.64 29.92 22.51
C LYS A 484 -53.56 29.22 23.87
N ILE A 485 -54.58 28.44 24.22
CA ILE A 485 -54.48 27.49 25.33
C ILE A 485 -53.77 26.23 24.83
N ASN A 486 -52.75 25.81 25.56
CA ASN A 486 -51.95 24.65 25.19
C ASN A 486 -52.34 23.41 25.99
N GLU A 487 -52.62 23.59 27.27
CA GLU A 487 -52.82 22.48 28.20
C GLU A 487 -53.73 22.94 29.33
N ILE A 488 -54.69 22.09 29.68
CA ILE A 488 -55.55 22.28 30.85
C ILE A 488 -55.43 21.01 31.71
N LYS A 489 -55.16 21.19 33.00
CA LYS A 489 -55.07 20.11 33.98
C LYS A 489 -55.99 20.41 35.14
N ALA A 490 -56.97 19.54 35.36
CA ALA A 490 -57.83 19.58 36.54
C ALA A 490 -57.27 18.67 37.64
N GLU A 491 -57.31 19.13 38.88
CA GLU A 491 -56.90 18.36 40.06
C GLU A 491 -57.94 18.50 41.17
N ASP A 492 -58.77 17.46 41.31
CA ASP A 492 -59.87 17.44 42.29
C ASP A 492 -59.35 17.50 43.73
N LYS A 493 -58.23 16.82 44.03
CA LYS A 493 -57.63 16.80 45.37
C LYS A 493 -57.26 18.18 45.91
N THR A 494 -56.95 19.12 45.01
CA THR A 494 -56.58 20.49 45.36
C THR A 494 -57.69 21.48 45.00
N GLY A 495 -58.75 21.03 44.34
CA GLY A 495 -59.86 21.86 43.87
C GLY A 495 -59.38 22.93 42.88
N THR A 496 -58.46 22.56 41.98
CA THR A 496 -57.82 23.49 41.05
C THR A 496 -57.88 23.06 39.59
N ILE A 497 -57.85 24.04 38.69
CA ILE A 497 -57.62 23.87 37.25
C ILE A 497 -56.42 24.73 36.86
N SER A 498 -55.35 24.09 36.40
CA SER A 498 -54.16 24.74 35.85
C SER A 498 -54.26 24.86 34.33
N ILE A 499 -54.07 26.06 33.81
CA ILE A 499 -54.22 26.41 32.40
C ILE A 499 -52.88 26.94 31.90
N LYS A 500 -52.21 26.19 31.04
CA LYS A 500 -51.00 26.63 30.35
C LYS A 500 -51.38 27.24 29.01
N TYR A 501 -50.94 28.48 28.77
CA TYR A 501 -51.30 29.22 27.57
C TYR A 501 -50.09 29.95 26.98
N HIS A 502 -50.22 30.29 25.70
CA HIS A 502 -49.26 31.02 24.90
C HIS A 502 -49.88 32.34 24.45
N LEU A 503 -49.09 33.41 24.55
CA LEU A 503 -49.36 34.66 23.84
C LEU A 503 -48.25 34.85 22.79
N ASN A 504 -48.62 34.95 21.53
CA ASN A 504 -47.71 35.15 20.40
C ASN A 504 -47.94 36.54 19.82
N LEU A 505 -46.89 37.27 19.49
CA LEU A 505 -47.02 38.52 18.75
C LEU A 505 -47.34 38.23 17.27
N LYS A 506 -48.40 38.82 16.73
CA LYS A 506 -48.72 38.82 15.30
C LYS A 506 -47.75 39.75 14.59
N SER A 507 -46.66 39.19 14.08
CA SER A 507 -45.69 39.92 13.27
C SER A 507 -45.33 39.09 12.05
N ASP A 508 -45.43 39.69 10.87
CA ASP A 508 -45.18 39.07 9.57
C ASP A 508 -43.73 38.56 9.41
N GLN A 509 -42.84 38.88 10.36
CA GLN A 509 -41.41 38.61 10.27
C GLN A 509 -40.79 38.02 11.55
N MET A 510 -41.56 37.80 12.61
CA MET A 510 -40.99 37.36 13.89
C MET A 510 -41.99 36.63 14.78
N TYR A 511 -41.69 35.38 15.16
CA TYR A 511 -42.48 34.63 16.13
C TYR A 511 -41.93 34.83 17.55
N ILE A 512 -42.51 35.75 18.31
CA ILE A 512 -42.18 35.93 19.74
C ILE A 512 -43.35 35.40 20.56
N SER A 513 -43.07 34.37 21.37
CA SER A 513 -44.08 33.75 22.22
C SER A 513 -43.67 33.75 23.69
N LYS A 514 -44.63 33.98 24.59
CA LYS A 514 -44.48 33.75 26.03
C LYS A 514 -45.45 32.67 26.49
N ILE A 515 -44.92 31.72 27.25
CA ILE A 515 -45.71 30.66 27.90
C ILE A 515 -45.95 31.08 29.34
N ASN A 516 -47.19 30.99 29.79
CA ASN A 516 -47.53 31.21 31.20
C ASN A 516 -48.54 30.17 31.69
N THR A 517 -48.71 30.07 33.00
CA THR A 517 -49.67 29.17 33.65
C THR A 517 -50.56 29.95 34.60
N PHE A 518 -51.88 29.84 34.42
CA PHE A 518 -52.88 30.37 35.33
C PHE A 518 -53.53 29.24 36.13
N VAL A 519 -53.89 29.50 37.39
CA VAL A 519 -54.55 28.50 38.25
C VAL A 519 -55.89 29.04 38.74
N ILE A 520 -56.98 28.43 38.30
CA ILE A 520 -58.30 28.65 38.88
C ILE A 520 -58.42 27.75 40.12
N LYS A 521 -58.87 28.34 41.23
CA LYS A 521 -59.04 27.64 42.51
C LYS A 521 -60.49 27.73 42.99
N GLY A 522 -60.83 26.94 44.00
CA GLY A 522 -62.12 27.00 44.68
C GLY A 522 -63.14 26.00 44.14
N PHE A 523 -62.68 24.96 43.45
CA PHE A 523 -63.53 23.81 43.12
C PHE A 523 -63.71 22.89 44.32
N ARG A 524 -64.72 22.02 44.24
CA ARG A 524 -64.98 20.99 45.26
C ARG A 524 -63.77 20.07 45.40
N LEU A 525 -63.35 19.81 46.64
CA LEU A 525 -62.33 18.83 47.03
C LEU A 525 -62.88 17.41 47.06
#